data_AF-A0A9E1N698-F1
#
_entry.id   AF-A0A9E1N698-F1
#
_cell.length_a   1.000
_cell.length_b   1.000
_cell.length_c   1.000
_cell.angle_alpha   90.00
_cell.angle_beta   90.00
_cell.angle_gamma   90.00
#
_symmetry.space_group_name_H-M   'P 1'
#
loop_
_entity.id
_entity.type
_entity.pdbx_description
1 polymer ?
#
loop_
_entity_poly.entity_id
_entity_poly.type
_entity_poly.pdbx_seq_one_letter_code
_entity_poly.pdbx_strand_id
1 'polypeptide(L)'
;MILHIFECSKCQRQQKHVTSTPSPLGLSYMSECATCNKIQTFKFIREGNRKEDWYTNTLRQINKKKSENQSDKARRKNDDIDRVAI
;
A
#
# COMPACT_ATOMS: atom_id res chain seq x y z
N MET A 1 -2.61 5.98 -5.22
CA MET A 1 -3.31 5.85 -3.93
C MET A 1 -2.43 6.49 -2.87
N ILE A 2 -3.00 7.39 -2.09
CA ILE A 2 -2.37 8.17 -1.02
C ILE A 2 -2.96 7.69 0.29
N LEU A 3 -2.10 7.46 1.28
CA LEU A 3 -2.52 7.12 2.63
C LEU A 3 -2.73 8.40 3.42
N HIS A 4 -3.92 8.54 3.97
CA HIS A 4 -4.23 9.60 4.92
C HIS A 4 -4.43 8.97 6.30
N ILE A 5 -3.76 9.52 7.31
CA ILE A 5 -3.93 9.10 8.70
C ILE A 5 -4.86 10.08 9.37
N PHE A 6 -5.93 9.54 9.93
CA PHE A 6 -6.91 10.26 10.72
C PHE A 6 -6.90 9.77 12.15
N GLU A 7 -7.32 10.61 13.07
CA GLU A 7 -7.37 10.32 14.50
C GLU A 7 -8.75 10.58 15.08
N CYS A 8 -9.23 9.64 15.89
CA CYS A 8 -10.47 9.78 16.61
C CYS A 8 -10.37 10.92 17.64
N SER A 9 -11.29 11.87 17.59
CA SER A 9 -11.34 13.03 18.49
C SER A 9 -11.51 12.71 19.98
N LYS A 10 -11.91 11.48 20.34
CA LYS A 10 -12.14 11.06 21.73
C LYS A 10 -11.02 10.22 22.32
N CYS A 11 -10.56 9.21 21.60
CA CYS A 11 -9.60 8.22 22.12
C CYS A 11 -8.23 8.30 21.46
N GLN A 12 -8.01 9.25 20.54
CA GLN A 12 -6.75 9.43 19.80
C GLN A 12 -6.30 8.19 19.02
N ARG A 13 -7.23 7.26 18.76
CA ARG A 13 -6.98 6.08 17.94
C ARG A 13 -6.79 6.51 16.49
N GLN A 14 -5.69 6.08 15.89
CA GLN A 14 -5.39 6.35 14.49
C GLN A 14 -6.07 5.34 13.57
N GLN A 15 -6.60 5.85 12.46
CA GLN A 15 -7.20 5.08 11.39
C GLN A 15 -6.57 5.49 10.06
N LYS A 16 -6.19 4.47 9.30
CA LYS A 16 -5.56 4.60 7.99
C LYS A 16 -6.64 4.58 6.93
N HIS A 17 -6.66 5.58 6.05
CA HIS A 17 -7.62 5.66 4.96
C HIS A 17 -6.88 5.85 3.63
N VAL A 18 -7.13 4.97 2.67
CA VAL A 18 -6.49 5.00 1.35
C VAL A 18 -7.41 5.72 0.37
N THR A 19 -6.92 6.79 -0.26
CA THR A 19 -7.70 7.55 -1.24
C THR A 19 -6.93 7.73 -2.55
N SER A 20 -7.66 7.94 -3.64
CA SER A 20 -7.07 8.27 -4.94
C SER A 20 -6.85 9.77 -5.13
N THR A 21 -7.52 10.59 -4.30
CA THR A 21 -7.46 12.04 -4.35
C THR A 21 -6.21 12.58 -3.63
N PRO A 22 -5.57 13.63 -4.18
CA PRO A 22 -4.42 14.30 -3.55
C PRO A 22 -4.80 15.10 -2.30
N SER A 23 -6.07 15.48 -2.18
CA SER A 23 -6.61 16.07 -0.96
C SER A 23 -7.28 14.98 -0.11
N PRO A 24 -7.12 15.01 1.23
CA PRO A 24 -7.95 14.20 2.11
C PRO A 24 -9.43 14.48 1.83
N LEU A 25 -10.31 13.49 2.00
CA LEU A 25 -11.75 13.53 1.71
C LEU A 25 -12.53 14.48 2.66
N GLY A 26 -12.04 15.70 2.85
CA GLY A 26 -12.37 16.58 3.97
C GLY A 26 -11.34 16.43 5.10
N LEU A 27 -11.09 17.52 5.83
CA LEU A 27 -10.19 17.55 6.99
C LEU A 27 -10.70 16.67 8.17
N SER A 28 -11.93 16.18 8.07
CA SER A 28 -12.51 15.23 9.01
C SER A 28 -13.64 14.42 8.36
N TYR A 29 -13.85 13.19 8.85
CA TYR A 29 -15.03 12.38 8.50
C TYR A 29 -15.59 11.69 9.74
N MET A 30 -16.83 11.21 9.67
CA MET A 30 -17.45 10.44 10.73
C MET A 30 -17.40 8.95 10.38
N SER A 31 -16.91 8.13 11.31
CA SER A 31 -16.96 6.68 11.19
C SER A 31 -17.02 6.01 12.55
N GLU A 32 -17.33 4.72 12.55
CA GLU A 32 -17.35 3.93 13.77
C GLU A 32 -15.93 3.72 14.29
N CYS A 33 -15.69 4.17 15.53
CA CYS A 33 -14.41 3.96 16.18
C CYS A 33 -14.42 2.63 16.95
N ALA A 34 -13.56 1.68 16.56
CA ALA A 34 -13.44 0.37 17.19
C ALA A 34 -13.09 0.41 18.70
N THR A 35 -12.52 1.50 19.19
CA THR A 35 -12.21 1.66 20.62
C THR A 35 -13.37 2.29 21.39
N CYS A 36 -14.16 3.16 20.75
CA CYS A 36 -15.29 3.82 21.40
C CYS A 36 -16.62 3.08 21.20
N ASN A 37 -16.70 2.13 20.27
CA ASN A 37 -17.91 1.42 19.82
C ASN A 37 -19.09 2.38 19.52
N LYS A 38 -18.75 3.55 18.97
CA LYS A 38 -19.69 4.61 18.60
C LYS A 38 -19.17 5.33 17.37
N ILE A 39 -20.09 5.97 16.64
CA ILE A 39 -19.72 6.90 15.57
C ILE A 39 -19.00 8.09 16.18
N GLN A 40 -17.77 8.32 15.73
CA GLN A 40 -16.93 9.42 16.17
C GLN A 40 -16.39 10.19 14.98
N THR A 41 -16.05 11.45 15.23
CA THR A 41 -15.35 12.27 14.24
C THR A 41 -13.87 11.93 14.26
N PHE A 42 -13.36 11.58 13.09
CA PHE A 42 -11.96 11.37 12.80
C PHE A 42 -11.40 12.60 12.10
N LYS A 43 -10.34 13.18 12.64
CA LYS A 43 -9.68 14.38 12.10
C LYS A 43 -8.40 13.99 11.38
N PHE A 44 -8.14 14.64 10.25
CA PHE A 44 -6.92 14.45 9.51
C PHE A 44 -5.72 14.95 10.32
N ILE A 45 -4.67 14.12 10.41
CA ILE A 45 -3.42 14.50 11.06
C ILE A 45 -2.31 14.68 10.04
N ARG A 46 -2.10 13.66 9.20
CA ARG A 46 -0.96 13.62 8.28
C ARG A 46 -1.17 12.65 7.14
N GLU A 47 -0.44 12.89 6.06
CA GLU A 47 -0.22 11.87 5.05
C GLU A 47 0.65 10.74 5.63
N GLY A 48 0.23 9.50 5.41
CA GLY A 48 0.98 8.32 5.78
C GLY A 48 2.20 8.13 4.89
N ASN A 49 3.22 7.47 5.43
CA ASN A 49 4.47 7.27 4.73
C ASN A 49 4.31 6.21 3.62
N ARG A 50 4.51 6.59 2.35
CA ARG A 50 4.27 5.71 1.17
C ARG A 50 5.04 4.38 1.19
N LYS A 51 6.12 4.30 1.99
CA LYS A 51 6.93 3.07 2.14
C LYS A 51 6.20 1.96 2.94
N GLU A 52 5.25 2.31 3.80
CA GLU A 52 4.48 1.35 4.62
C GLU A 52 3.09 1.04 4.06
N ASP A 53 2.74 1.64 2.91
CA ASP A 53 1.45 1.38 2.29
C ASP A 53 1.36 -0.04 1.78
N TRP A 54 0.35 -0.77 2.25
CA TRP A 54 0.07 -2.14 1.81
C TRP A 54 0.04 -2.23 0.27
N TYR A 55 -0.55 -1.24 -0.40
CA TYR A 55 -0.58 -1.18 -1.87
C TYR A 55 0.81 -1.06 -2.50
N THR A 56 1.67 -0.16 -1.99
CA THR A 56 3.05 -0.01 -2.46
C THR A 56 3.84 -1.29 -2.22
N ASN A 57 3.62 -1.95 -1.08
CA ASN A 57 4.29 -3.19 -0.73
C ASN A 57 3.85 -4.35 -1.63
N THR A 58 2.54 -4.44 -1.92
CA THR A 58 1.97 -5.40 -2.88
C THR A 58 2.53 -5.17 -4.29
N LEU A 59 2.57 -3.93 -4.77
CA LEU A 59 3.17 -3.60 -6.07
C LEU A 59 4.67 -3.95 -6.13
N ARG A 60 5.42 -3.69 -5.05
CA ARG A 60 6.84 -4.10 -4.96
C ARG A 60 6.98 -5.61 -5.02
N GLN A 61 6.15 -6.37 -4.32
CA GLN A 61 6.17 -7.84 -4.38
C GLN A 61 5.82 -8.35 -5.79
N ILE A 62 4.82 -7.77 -6.46
CA ILE A 62 4.46 -8.13 -7.84
C ILE A 62 5.61 -7.83 -8.80
N ASN A 63 6.23 -6.65 -8.68
CA ASN A 63 7.35 -6.27 -9.55
C ASN A 63 8.59 -7.12 -9.30
N LYS A 64 8.90 -7.45 -8.04
CA LYS A 64 10.00 -8.36 -7.69
C LYS A 64 9.78 -9.76 -8.28
N LYS A 65 8.56 -10.30 -8.19
CA LYS A 65 8.19 -11.57 -8.85
C LYS A 65 8.30 -11.50 -10.38
N LYS A 66 7.97 -10.36 -11.00
CA LYS A 66 8.14 -10.18 -12.45
C LYS A 66 9.61 -10.15 -12.87
N SER A 67 10.48 -9.47 -12.12
CA SER A 67 11.91 -9.46 -12.40
C SER A 67 12.54 -10.84 -12.23
N GLU A 68 12.16 -11.59 -11.19
CA GLU A 68 12.63 -12.97 -10.95
C GLU A 68 12.21 -13.91 -12.09
N ASN A 69 10.95 -13.84 -12.53
CA ASN A 69 10.46 -14.63 -13.66
C ASN A 69 11.11 -14.25 -15.01
N GLN A 70 11.56 -12.99 -15.18
CA GLN A 70 12.32 -12.56 -16.36
C GLN A 70 13.77 -13.06 -16.31
N SER A 71 14.42 -13.02 -15.15
CA SER A 71 15.76 -13.60 -14.99
C SER A 71 15.77 -15.11 -15.18
N ASP A 72 14.74 -15.81 -14.71
CA ASP A 72 14.63 -17.27 -14.90
C ASP A 72 14.38 -17.64 -16.36
N LYS A 73 13.56 -16.85 -17.09
CA LYS A 73 13.38 -17.04 -18.54
C LYS A 73 14.65 -16.74 -19.33
N ALA A 74 15.40 -15.70 -18.95
CA ALA A 74 16.65 -15.36 -19.60
C ALA A 74 17.72 -16.44 -19.38
N ARG A 75 17.78 -17.01 -18.17
CA ARG A 75 18.71 -18.08 -17.83
C ARG A 75 18.42 -19.38 -18.59
N ARG A 76 17.14 -19.78 -18.70
CA ARG A 76 16.73 -20.94 -19.51
C ARG A 76 17.06 -20.80 -21.00
N LYS A 77 16.97 -19.58 -21.54
CA LYS A 77 17.32 -19.31 -22.95
C LYS A 77 18.81 -19.47 -23.25
N ASN A 78 19.69 -19.15 -22.30
CA ASN A 78 21.13 -19.35 -22.47
C ASN A 78 21.53 -20.83 -22.37
N ASP A 79 20.94 -21.57 -21.43
CA ASP A 79 21.20 -23.01 -21.29
C ASP A 79 20.76 -23.83 -22.53
N ASP A 80 19.69 -23.39 -23.22
CA ASP A 80 19.26 -24.02 -24.48
C ASP A 80 20.16 -23.68 -25.68
N ILE A 81 20.80 -22.50 -25.71
CA ILE A 81 21.75 -22.13 -26.78
C ILE A 81 23.05 -22.94 -26.64
N ASP A 82 23.54 -23.15 -25.41
CA ASP A 82 24.74 -23.96 -25.15
C ASP A 82 24.53 -25.45 -25.46
N ARG A 83 23.29 -25.95 -25.46
CA ARG A 83 22.96 -27.34 -25.80
C ARG A 83 22.82 -27.61 -27.29
N VAL A 84 22.56 -26.59 -28.11
CA VAL A 84 22.39 -26.73 -29.56
C VAL A 84 23.72 -26.55 -30.31
N ALA A 85 24.75 -26.03 -29.64
CA ALA A 85 26.11 -25.92 -30.17
C ALA A 85 26.98 -27.15 -29.83
N ILE A 86 26.55 -28.35 -30.27
CA ILE A 86 27.39 -29.56 -30.36
C ILE A 86 27.18 -30.20 -31.73
#